data_AF-A0A482W068-F1
#
_entry.id   AF-A0A482W068-F1
#
_cell.length_a   1.000
_cell.length_b   1.000
_cell.length_c   1.000
_cell.angle_alpha   90.00
_cell.angle_beta   90.00
_cell.angle_gamma   90.00
#
_symmetry.space_group_name_H-M   'P 1'
#
loop_
_entity.id
_entity.type
_entity.pdbx_description
1 polymer ?
#
loop_
_entity_poly.entity_id
_entity_poly.type
_entity_poly.pdbx_seq_one_letter_code
_entity_poly.pdbx_strand_id
1 'polypeptide(L)'
;MLQSNKFIIHEEYNFDTYDNDIALIILKEKVELNNHIKIIHLGKDGFCYGDSGAPLLFNGSQIGLVSGGDKLCNKSVPTVFTNVAYYLLWIQENIIEDDLMDYDYQMGQPVRNEDYYVDDYDL
;
A
#
# COMPACT_ATOMS: atom_id res chain seq x y z
N MET A 1 3.46 -21.21 -1.64
CA MET A 1 3.75 -20.05 -2.51
C MET A 1 2.47 -19.25 -2.61
N LEU A 2 2.51 -17.95 -2.30
CA LEU A 2 1.34 -17.08 -2.41
C LEU A 2 0.87 -17.03 -3.87
N GLN A 3 -0.44 -17.09 -4.08
CA GLN A 3 -1.04 -16.99 -5.41
C GLN A 3 -2.00 -15.82 -5.45
N SER A 4 -1.78 -14.92 -6.40
CA SER A 4 -2.76 -13.91 -6.78
C SER A 4 -3.93 -14.58 -7.51
N ASN A 5 -5.14 -14.13 -7.20
CA ASN A 5 -6.37 -14.46 -7.91
C ASN A 5 -6.65 -13.45 -9.02
N LYS A 6 -6.56 -12.15 -8.69
CA LYS A 6 -6.99 -11.05 -9.55
C LYS A 6 -6.10 -9.83 -9.35
N PHE A 7 -5.92 -9.08 -10.44
CA PHE A 7 -5.29 -7.78 -10.45
C PHE A 7 -6.31 -6.77 -10.97
N ILE A 8 -6.52 -5.69 -10.22
CA ILE A 8 -7.42 -4.59 -10.60
C ILE A 8 -6.55 -3.35 -10.71
N ILE A 9 -6.39 -2.84 -11.92
CA ILE A 9 -5.68 -1.60 -12.18
C ILE A 9 -6.74 -0.51 -12.30
N HIS A 10 -6.48 0.68 -11.75
CA HIS A 10 -7.40 1.82 -11.90
C HIS A 10 -7.75 2.05 -13.38
N GLU A 11 -9.04 2.14 -13.68
CA GLU A 11 -9.58 2.19 -15.03
C GLU A 11 -9.11 3.43 -15.82
N GLU A 12 -8.82 4.51 -15.11
CA GLU A 12 -8.25 5.74 -15.66
C GLU A 12 -6.72 5.83 -15.52
N TYR A 13 -6.02 4.72 -15.29
CA TYR A 13 -4.55 4.72 -15.24
C TYR A 13 -3.97 5.22 -16.58
N ASN A 14 -3.09 6.22 -16.50
CA ASN A 14 -2.44 6.80 -17.66
C ASN A 14 -0.95 6.48 -17.67
N PHE A 15 -0.48 5.74 -18.67
CA PHE A 15 0.92 5.32 -18.76
C PHE A 15 1.89 6.44 -19.20
N ASP A 16 1.38 7.52 -19.81
CA ASP A 16 2.19 8.65 -20.26
C ASP A 16 2.43 9.64 -19.11
N THR A 17 1.40 9.89 -18.29
CA THR A 17 1.46 10.87 -17.18
C THR A 17 1.62 10.23 -15.80
N TYR A 18 1.42 8.91 -15.70
CA TYR A 18 1.35 8.16 -14.45
C TYR A 18 0.18 8.59 -13.54
N ASP A 19 -0.83 9.24 -14.09
CA ASP A 19 -2.05 9.54 -13.34
C ASP A 19 -2.77 8.25 -12.96
N ASN A 20 -3.35 8.22 -11.76
CA ASN A 20 -4.05 7.07 -11.19
C ASN A 20 -3.18 5.81 -11.05
N ASP A 21 -1.91 5.97 -10.67
CA ASP A 21 -0.98 4.87 -10.37
C ASP A 21 -1.34 4.14 -9.06
N ILE A 22 -2.39 3.32 -9.14
CA ILE A 22 -2.90 2.47 -8.06
C ILE A 22 -3.48 1.17 -8.63
N ALA A 23 -3.27 0.07 -7.91
CA ALA A 23 -3.85 -1.23 -8.23
C ALA A 23 -4.15 -2.05 -6.97
N LEU A 24 -5.11 -2.96 -7.06
CA LEU A 24 -5.41 -3.97 -6.04
C LEU A 24 -4.93 -5.34 -6.52
N ILE A 25 -4.30 -6.09 -5.61
CA ILE A 25 -3.92 -7.49 -5.83
C ILE A 25 -4.75 -8.34 -4.87
N ILE A 26 -5.68 -9.10 -5.42
CA ILE A 26 -6.53 -9.99 -4.64
C ILE A 26 -5.84 -11.34 -4.54
N LEU A 27 -5.62 -11.82 -3.32
CA LEU A 27 -5.03 -13.13 -3.06
C LEU A 27 -6.12 -14.21 -3.06
N LYS A 28 -5.77 -15.43 -3.49
CA LYS A 28 -6.70 -16.58 -3.46
C LYS A 28 -7.06 -17.00 -2.04
N GLU A 29 -6.15 -16.78 -1.11
CA GLU A 29 -6.26 -17.17 0.28
C GLU A 29 -5.87 -16.00 1.16
N LYS A 30 -6.58 -15.83 2.28
CA LYS A 30 -6.22 -14.86 3.30
C LYS A 30 -4.83 -15.20 3.84
N VAL A 31 -3.99 -14.19 3.95
CA VAL A 31 -2.65 -14.33 4.50
C VAL A 31 -2.61 -13.82 5.93
N GLU A 32 -2.04 -14.62 6.82
CA GLU A 32 -1.74 -14.22 8.19
C GLU A 32 -0.29 -13.70 8.27
N LEU A 33 -0.12 -12.57 8.97
CA LEU A 33 1.20 -12.03 9.25
C LEU A 33 2.00 -13.02 10.10
N ASN A 34 3.27 -13.16 9.78
CA ASN A 34 4.19 -14.05 10.49
C ASN A 34 5.62 -13.55 10.33
N ASN A 35 6.60 -14.33 10.82
CA ASN A 35 8.02 -13.94 10.76
C ASN A 35 8.54 -13.66 9.34
N HIS A 36 7.88 -14.19 8.31
CA HIS A 36 8.24 -14.01 6.90
C HIS A 36 7.28 -13.09 6.15
N ILE A 37 6.12 -12.74 6.73
CA ILE A 37 5.11 -11.90 6.10
C ILE A 37 4.81 -10.75 7.04
N LYS A 38 5.35 -9.58 6.72
CA LYS A 38 5.23 -8.36 7.51
C LYS A 38 4.86 -7.20 6.60
N ILE A 39 4.21 -6.20 7.18
CA ILE A 39 4.04 -4.91 6.55
C ILE A 39 5.41 -4.25 6.50
N ILE A 40 5.81 -3.74 5.33
CA ILE A 40 7.06 -3.01 5.19
C ILE A 40 6.85 -1.56 5.64
N HIS A 41 7.79 -1.03 6.42
CA HIS A 41 7.82 0.38 6.81
C HIS A 41 8.75 1.16 5.88
N LEU A 42 8.56 2.48 5.83
CA LEU A 42 9.44 3.36 5.07
C LEU A 42 10.90 3.21 5.52
N GLY A 43 11.80 3.00 4.57
CA GLY A 43 13.24 3.11 4.81
C GLY A 43 13.68 4.56 5.01
N LYS A 44 14.87 4.76 5.57
CA LYS A 44 15.49 6.10 5.73
C LYS A 44 16.03 6.70 4.43
N ASP A 45 16.09 5.90 3.38
CA ASP A 45 16.59 6.30 2.07
C ASP A 45 15.46 6.67 1.11
N GLY A 46 15.80 7.42 0.05
CA GLY A 46 14.83 7.72 -1.00
C GLY A 46 14.42 6.41 -1.70
N PHE A 47 13.18 6.32 -2.15
CA PHE A 47 12.74 5.15 -2.91
C PHE A 47 13.26 5.20 -4.35
N CYS A 48 13.39 4.02 -4.93
CA CYS A 48 13.90 3.87 -6.28
C CYS A 48 13.20 2.75 -7.06
N TYR A 49 13.78 2.43 -8.20
CA TYR A 49 13.21 1.44 -9.12
C TYR A 49 13.14 0.08 -8.43
N GLY A 50 11.94 -0.49 -8.40
CA GLY A 50 11.64 -1.74 -7.69
C GLY A 50 10.83 -1.53 -6.41
N ASP A 51 10.77 -0.31 -5.88
CA ASP A 51 9.97 0.01 -4.71
C ASP A 51 8.55 0.51 -5.04
N SER A 52 8.18 0.59 -6.33
CA SER A 52 6.85 1.00 -6.77
C SER A 52 5.76 0.17 -6.08
N GLY A 53 4.77 0.84 -5.49
CA GLY A 53 3.72 0.22 -4.69
C GLY A 53 4.07 0.03 -3.21
N ALA A 54 5.30 0.35 -2.76
CA ALA A 54 5.63 0.33 -1.33
C ALA A 54 4.81 1.37 -0.55
N PRO A 55 4.35 1.06 0.67
CA PRO A 55 3.48 1.94 1.45
C PRO A 55 4.25 3.11 2.07
N LEU A 56 3.66 4.31 2.02
CA LEU A 56 4.02 5.43 2.89
C LEU A 56 3.13 5.41 4.15
N LEU A 57 3.74 5.20 5.32
CA LEU A 57 3.04 5.12 6.59
C LEU A 57 3.23 6.40 7.42
N PHE A 58 2.15 6.88 8.03
CA PHE A 58 2.15 7.95 9.03
C PHE A 58 1.22 7.56 10.18
N ASN A 59 1.74 7.50 11.41
CA ASN A 59 1.01 7.09 12.61
C ASN A 59 0.23 5.76 12.42
N GLY A 60 0.88 4.74 11.85
CA GLY A 60 0.25 3.44 11.58
C GLY A 60 -0.77 3.43 10.44
N SER A 61 -1.03 4.56 9.79
CA SER A 61 -1.95 4.64 8.64
C SER A 61 -1.17 4.69 7.34
N GLN A 62 -1.59 3.92 6.34
CA GLN A 62 -1.05 4.04 4.99
C GLN A 62 -1.66 5.26 4.30
N ILE A 63 -0.82 6.26 4.06
CA ILE A 63 -1.21 7.53 3.44
C ILE A 63 -0.75 7.65 1.99
N GLY A 64 0.16 6.79 1.54
CA GLY A 64 0.63 6.81 0.16
C GLY A 64 1.18 5.50 -0.36
N LEU A 65 1.47 5.47 -1.66
CA LEU A 65 2.16 4.40 -2.38
C LEU A 65 3.28 5.02 -3.20
N VAL A 66 4.48 4.43 -3.20
CA VAL A 66 5.57 4.89 -4.08
C VAL A 66 5.12 4.75 -5.54
N SER A 67 5.16 5.86 -6.29
CA SER A 67 4.79 5.90 -7.71
C SER A 67 5.99 6.25 -8.59
N GLY A 68 6.68 7.34 -8.26
CA GLY A 68 7.80 7.86 -9.03
C GLY A 68 8.97 8.31 -8.18
N GLY A 69 10.15 8.39 -8.79
CA GLY A 69 11.36 8.79 -8.08
C GLY A 69 12.62 8.57 -8.92
N ASP A 70 13.76 8.73 -8.28
CA ASP A 70 15.06 8.52 -8.92
C ASP A 70 15.40 7.04 -9.06
N LYS A 71 16.08 6.70 -10.17
CA LYS A 71 16.51 5.33 -10.44
C LYS A 71 17.52 4.79 -9.42
N LEU A 72 18.35 5.66 -8.86
CA LEU A 72 19.47 5.31 -7.99
C LEU A 72 19.22 5.71 -6.52
N CYS A 73 17.96 5.92 -6.14
CA CYS A 73 17.56 6.21 -4.76
C CYS A 73 18.16 7.54 -4.26
N ASN A 74 18.48 8.47 -5.18
CA ASN A 74 19.10 9.75 -4.83
C ASN A 74 18.12 10.68 -4.11
N LYS A 75 18.42 11.01 -2.85
CA LYS A 75 17.64 11.91 -1.99
C LYS A 75 17.46 13.33 -2.55
N SER A 76 18.27 13.73 -3.53
CA SER A 76 18.15 15.04 -4.20
C SER A 76 16.96 15.12 -5.15
N VAL A 77 16.37 13.98 -5.51
CA VAL A 77 15.15 13.89 -6.31
C VAL A 77 14.03 13.45 -5.36
N PRO A 78 12.90 14.19 -5.29
CA PRO A 78 11.81 13.79 -4.43
C PRO A 78 11.17 12.49 -4.94
N THR A 79 10.83 11.61 -4.00
CA THR A 79 9.90 10.51 -4.27
C THR A 79 8.48 11.07 -4.40
N VAL A 80 7.78 10.64 -5.44
CA VAL A 80 6.37 10.93 -5.70
C VAL A 80 5.53 9.76 -5.20
N PHE A 81 4.46 10.08 -4.47
CA PHE A 81 3.55 9.08 -3.91
C PHE A 81 2.13 9.28 -4.45
N THR A 82 1.45 8.18 -4.76
CA THR A 82 0.00 8.17 -4.95
C THR A 82 -0.68 8.43 -3.62
N ASN A 83 -1.60 9.40 -3.55
CA ASN A 83 -2.35 9.73 -2.33
C ASN A 83 -3.46 8.71 -2.07
N VAL A 84 -3.27 7.79 -1.13
CA VAL A 84 -4.23 6.72 -0.84
C VAL A 84 -5.59 7.26 -0.41
N ALA A 85 -5.63 8.37 0.32
CA ALA A 85 -6.88 8.97 0.80
C ALA A 85 -7.81 9.39 -0.36
N TYR A 86 -7.24 9.78 -1.50
CA TYR A 86 -8.01 10.17 -2.69
C TYR A 86 -8.77 8.98 -3.31
N TYR A 87 -8.23 7.76 -3.19
CA TYR A 87 -8.77 6.56 -3.82
C TYR A 87 -9.59 5.67 -2.87
N LEU A 88 -9.88 6.11 -1.63
CA LEU A 88 -10.58 5.26 -0.65
C LEU A 88 -11.92 4.72 -1.15
N LEU A 89 -12.70 5.54 -1.87
CA LEU A 89 -13.97 5.10 -2.45
C LEU A 89 -13.75 4.03 -3.53
N TRP A 90 -12.85 4.28 -4.48
CA TRP A 90 -12.50 3.32 -5.52
C TRP A 90 -12.00 1.98 -4.95
N ILE A 91 -11.18 2.04 -3.90
CA ILE A 91 -10.70 0.85 -3.18
C ILE A 91 -11.88 0.09 -2.58
N GLN A 92 -12.79 0.78 -1.86
CA GLN A 92 -13.95 0.16 -1.23
C GLN A 92 -14.86 -0.52 -2.24
N GLU A 93 -15.21 0.17 -3.33
CA GLU A 93 -16.08 -0.34 -4.38
C GLU A 93 -15.53 -1.65 -4.97
N ASN A 94 -14.24 -1.68 -5.30
CA ASN A 94 -13.61 -2.87 -5.89
C ASN A 94 -13.43 -4.04 -4.90
N ILE A 95 -13.24 -3.77 -3.61
CA ILE A 95 -13.15 -4.84 -2.59
C ILE A 95 -14.54 -5.42 -2.25
N ILE A 96 -15.60 -4.60 -2.28
CA ILE A 96 -16.99 -5.06 -2.09
C ILE A 96 -17.44 -5.90 -3.29
N GLU A 97 -17.12 -5.49 -4.52
CA GLU A 97 -17.47 -6.26 -5.73
C GLU A 97 -16.88 -7.67 -5.74
N ASP A 98 -15.69 -7.86 -5.14
CA ASP A 98 -15.05 -9.17 -5.03
C ASP A 98 -15.44 -9.94 -3.74
N ASP A 99 -16.44 -9.47 -2.97
CA ASP A 99 -16.95 -10.08 -1.73
C ASP A 99 -15.85 -10.29 -0.66
N LEU A 100 -14.87 -9.38 -0.62
CA LEU A 100 -13.71 -9.45 0.26
C LEU A 100 -13.87 -8.69 1.58
N MET A 101 -14.89 -7.82 1.68
CA MET A 101 -15.23 -7.15 2.95
C MET A 101 -16.39 -7.87 3.61
N ASP A 102 -16.17 -8.30 4.86
CA ASP A 102 -17.26 -8.62 5.76
C ASP A 102 -18.05 -7.31 6.02
N TYR A 103 -19.35 -7.29 5.70
CA TYR A 103 -20.19 -6.08 5.73
C TYR A 103 -20.25 -5.39 7.11
N ASP A 104 -19.73 -6.03 8.16
CA ASP A 104 -19.67 -5.53 9.53
C ASP A 104 -18.40 -4.69 9.84
N TYR A 105 -17.46 -4.53 8.89
CA TYR A 105 -16.26 -3.70 9.09
C TYR A 105 -16.55 -2.21 8.93
N GLN A 106 -16.81 -1.52 10.06
CA GLN A 106 -16.96 -0.06 10.08
C GLN A 106 -15.60 0.67 10.09
N MET A 107 -15.34 1.47 9.04
CA MET A 107 -14.16 2.35 8.99
C MET A 107 -14.22 3.43 10.09
N GLY A 108 -13.10 3.62 10.81
CA GLY A 108 -12.94 4.63 11.87
C GLY A 108 -12.79 4.06 13.28
N GLN A 109 -12.90 2.74 13.47
CA GLN A 109 -12.48 2.09 14.71
C GLN A 109 -10.95 2.16 14.80
N PRO A 110 -10.37 2.69 15.89
CA PRO A 110 -8.92 2.67 16.07
C PRO A 110 -8.44 1.21 16.08
N VAL A 111 -7.45 0.89 15.25
CA VAL A 111 -6.69 -0.36 15.38
C VAL A 111 -6.20 -0.42 16.83
N ARG A 112 -6.46 -1.51 17.55
CA ARG A 112 -6.06 -1.63 18.95
C ARG A 112 -4.54 -1.43 19.02
N ASN A 113 -4.10 -0.61 19.95
CA ASN A 113 -2.69 -0.24 20.16
C ASN A 113 -1.74 -1.44 20.46
N GLU A 114 -2.26 -2.67 20.50
CA GLU A 114 -1.54 -3.88 20.83
C GLU A 114 -0.82 -4.50 19.60
N ASP A 115 -1.20 -4.10 18.38
CA ASP A 115 -0.63 -4.65 17.13
C ASP A 115 0.60 -3.86 16.60
N TYR A 116 1.02 -2.80 17.30
CA TYR A 116 2.17 -1.95 16.95
C TYR A 116 3.25 -1.98 18.03
N TYR A 117 3.93 -3.11 18.21
CA TYR A 117 5.29 -3.12 18.78
C TYR A 117 6.26 -3.38 17.63
N VAL A 118 6.76 -2.29 17.04
CA VAL A 118 7.96 -2.32 16.21
C VAL A 118 9.09 -1.87 17.14
N ASP A 119 10.05 -2.76 17.41
CA ASP A 119 11.19 -2.46 18.27
C ASP A 119 12.01 -1.30 17.68
N ASP A 120 12.11 -0.21 18.45
CA ASP A 120 12.76 1.07 18.10
C ASP A 120 14.30 1.01 17.99
N TYR A 121 14.89 -0.14 17.64
CA TYR A 121 16.34 -0.38 17.71
C TYR A 121 17.10 -0.50 16.38
N ASP A 122 16.50 -0.16 15.24
CA ASP A 122 17.23 -0.11 13.95
C ASP A 122 17.27 1.31 13.35
N LEU A 123 17.78 2.27 14.14
CA LEU A 123 18.27 3.56 13.63
C LEU A 123 19.76 3.50 13.28
#